data_AF-A0A7U6QYP0-F1
#
_entry.id   AF-A0A7U6QYP0-F1
#
_cell.length_a   1.000
_cell.length_b   1.000
_cell.length_c   1.000
_cell.angle_alpha   90.00
_cell.angle_beta   90.00
_cell.angle_gamma   90.00
#
_symmetry.space_group_name_H-M   'P 1'
#
loop_
_entity.id
_entity.type
_entity.pdbx_description
1 polymer ?
#
loop_
_entity_poly.entity_id
_entity_poly.type
_entity_poly.pdbx_seq_one_letter_code
_entity_poly.pdbx_strand_id
1 'polypeptide(L)'
;MKGMSQALNFGKRVGDNGWGMLLRMVGYKLMFLGKQFLKIDKWFPSSKTCSKCGNVKEKLKLSERSYKCECCGIEIDRDYNAALNIKNIGKAMLEY
;
A
#
# COMPACT_ATOMS: atom_id res chain seq x y z
N MET A 1 -12.67 -0.63 4.13
CA MET A 1 -12.63 0.75 3.61
C MET A 1 -13.80 1.65 4.06
N LYS A 2 -14.70 1.20 4.94
CA LYS A 2 -15.80 2.05 5.47
C LYS A 2 -15.32 3.40 6.04
N GLY A 3 -14.19 3.42 6.77
CA GLY A 3 -13.62 4.67 7.28
C GLY A 3 -13.09 5.63 6.21
N MET A 4 -12.60 5.09 5.08
CA MET A 4 -12.11 5.90 3.95
C MET A 4 -13.27 6.43 3.10
N SER A 5 -14.36 5.68 2.99
CA SER A 5 -15.59 6.14 2.34
C SER A 5 -16.36 7.18 3.17
N GLN A 6 -16.20 7.16 4.49
CA GLN A 6 -16.84 8.10 5.41
C GLN A 6 -16.03 9.40 5.60
N ALA A 7 -14.77 9.44 5.16
CA ALA A 7 -13.91 10.60 5.26
C ALA A 7 -13.78 11.34 3.91
N LEU A 8 -13.75 12.67 3.95
CA LEU A 8 -13.28 13.55 2.87
C LEU A 8 -14.06 13.44 1.53
N ASN A 9 -15.38 13.24 1.54
CA ASN A 9 -16.24 13.16 0.34
C ASN A 9 -15.84 12.09 -0.70
N PHE A 10 -15.03 11.10 -0.32
CA PHE A 10 -14.59 10.02 -1.22
C PHE A 10 -15.54 8.82 -1.25
N GLY A 11 -16.66 8.86 -0.52
CA GLY A 11 -17.57 7.74 -0.31
C GLY A 11 -18.03 7.03 -1.57
N LYS A 12 -18.57 7.79 -2.53
CA LYS A 12 -19.05 7.25 -3.81
C LYS A 12 -17.91 6.63 -4.62
N ARG A 13 -16.82 7.37 -4.80
CA ARG A 13 -15.63 6.93 -5.56
C ARG A 13 -14.98 5.67 -4.97
N VAL A 14 -14.92 5.55 -3.64
CA VAL A 14 -14.35 4.37 -2.96
C VAL A 14 -15.25 3.15 -3.11
N GLY A 15 -16.57 3.34 -3.10
CA GLY A 15 -17.55 2.27 -3.35
C GLY A 15 -17.51 1.75 -4.77
N ASP A 16 -17.44 2.66 -5.75
CA ASP A 16 -17.47 2.33 -7.19
C ASP A 16 -16.25 1.52 -7.65
N ASN A 17 -15.13 1.58 -6.92
CA ASN A 17 -13.89 0.89 -7.30
C ASN A 17 -13.90 -0.63 -7.05
N GLY A 18 -14.92 -1.20 -6.41
CA GLY A 18 -15.10 -2.66 -6.34
C GLY A 18 -13.97 -3.43 -5.63
N TRP A 19 -13.15 -2.78 -4.80
CA TRP A 19 -11.97 -3.38 -4.16
C TRP A 19 -12.23 -4.68 -3.39
N GLY A 20 -13.41 -4.83 -2.76
CA GLY A 20 -13.78 -6.09 -2.08
C GLY A 20 -13.87 -7.26 -3.05
N MET A 21 -14.45 -7.01 -4.23
CA MET A 21 -14.52 -7.98 -5.33
C MET A 21 -13.13 -8.28 -5.90
N LEU A 22 -12.28 -7.25 -6.08
CA LEU A 22 -10.90 -7.43 -6.52
C LEU A 22 -10.14 -8.39 -5.58
N LEU A 23 -10.16 -8.13 -4.28
CA LEU A 23 -9.48 -8.99 -3.29
C LEU A 23 -10.03 -10.41 -3.28
N ARG A 24 -11.35 -10.57 -3.46
CA ARG A 24 -11.98 -11.89 -3.55
C ARG A 24 -11.49 -12.66 -4.78
N MET A 25 -11.46 -12.03 -5.95
CA MET A 25 -11.06 -12.66 -7.19
C MET A 25 -9.57 -12.98 -7.23
N VAL A 26 -8.71 -12.11 -6.70
CA VAL A 26 -7.27 -12.38 -6.56
C VAL A 26 -7.05 -13.58 -5.62
N GLY A 27 -7.69 -13.60 -4.45
CA GLY A 27 -7.59 -14.71 -3.51
C GLY A 27 -8.06 -16.03 -4.12
N TYR A 28 -9.21 -16.02 -4.81
CA TYR A 28 -9.73 -17.18 -5.54
C TYR A 28 -8.73 -17.72 -6.57
N LYS A 29 -8.17 -16.85 -7.41
CA LYS A 29 -7.22 -17.27 -8.46
C LYS A 29 -5.90 -17.76 -7.89
N LEU A 30 -5.39 -17.16 -6.82
CA LEU A 30 -4.17 -17.63 -6.15
C LEU A 30 -4.37 -18.99 -5.49
N MET A 31 -5.50 -19.20 -4.81
CA MET A 31 -5.87 -20.51 -4.25
C MET A 31 -5.94 -21.58 -5.34
N PHE A 32 -6.59 -21.29 -6.47
CA PHE A 32 -6.67 -22.20 -7.62
C PHE A 32 -5.28 -22.60 -8.15
N LEU A 33 -4.29 -21.70 -8.08
CA LEU A 33 -2.91 -21.94 -8.50
C LEU A 33 -2.02 -22.52 -7.39
N GLY A 34 -2.57 -22.87 -6.22
CA GLY A 34 -1.79 -23.33 -5.06
C GLY A 34 -0.83 -22.28 -4.50
N LYS A 35 -1.10 -20.98 -4.72
CA LYS A 35 -0.30 -19.85 -4.24
C LYS A 35 -0.89 -19.25 -2.97
N GLN A 36 -0.03 -18.61 -2.18
CA GLN A 36 -0.45 -17.89 -0.99
C GLN A 36 -0.96 -16.48 -1.32
N PHE A 37 -1.97 -16.04 -0.58
CA PHE A 37 -2.48 -14.67 -0.63
C PHE A 37 -2.37 -14.04 0.76
N LEU A 38 -1.53 -13.02 0.88
CA LEU A 38 -1.28 -12.31 2.13
C LEU A 38 -1.87 -10.90 2.07
N LYS A 39 -2.42 -10.47 3.21
CA LYS A 39 -2.89 -9.10 3.41
C LYS A 39 -2.04 -8.46 4.49
N ILE A 40 -1.47 -7.30 4.20
CA ILE A 40 -0.77 -6.48 5.17
C ILE A 40 -1.76 -5.59 5.93
N ASP A 41 -1.31 -5.01 7.05
CA ASP A 41 -2.13 -4.08 7.81
C ASP A 41 -2.51 -2.84 6.98
N LYS A 42 -3.78 -2.42 7.11
CA LYS A 42 -4.35 -1.31 6.32
C LYS A 42 -3.77 0.07 6.66
N TRP A 43 -3.17 0.21 7.83
CA TRP A 43 -2.56 1.44 8.34
C TRP A 43 -1.04 1.44 8.22
N PHE A 44 -0.45 0.38 7.67
CA PHE A 44 0.97 0.36 7.37
C PHE A 44 1.34 1.55 6.45
N PRO A 45 2.28 2.43 6.86
CA PRO A 45 2.57 3.67 6.15
C PRO A 45 3.43 3.46 4.90
N SER A 46 3.00 2.61 3.97
CA SER A 46 3.78 2.18 2.80
C SER A 46 4.25 3.32 1.91
N SER A 47 3.41 4.34 1.68
CA SER A 47 3.77 5.51 0.85
C SER A 47 4.64 6.54 1.57
N LYS A 48 4.59 6.59 2.91
CA LYS A 48 5.36 7.54 3.74
C LYS A 48 6.72 6.98 4.15
N THR A 49 6.85 5.67 4.25
CA THR A 49 8.08 4.97 4.62
C THR A 49 9.07 5.01 3.46
N CYS A 50 10.33 5.32 3.73
CA CYS A 50 11.37 5.27 2.73
C CYS A 50 11.77 3.81 2.46
N SER A 51 11.63 3.34 1.22
CA SER A 51 12.04 1.98 0.85
C SER A 51 13.55 1.73 0.93
N LYS A 52 14.37 2.79 0.99
CA LYS A 52 15.83 2.69 1.10
C LYS A 52 16.32 2.70 2.55
N CYS A 53 15.79 3.58 3.42
CA CYS A 53 16.32 3.79 4.77
C CYS A 53 15.31 3.56 5.90
N GLY A 54 14.04 3.26 5.59
CA GLY A 54 13.00 3.02 6.59
C GLY A 54 12.42 4.26 7.26
N ASN A 55 12.98 5.46 7.05
CA ASN A 55 12.44 6.69 7.64
C ASN A 55 10.99 6.93 7.22
N VAL A 56 10.11 7.27 8.16
CA VAL A 56 8.68 7.51 7.91
C VAL A 56 8.42 9.02 7.92
N LYS A 57 7.91 9.55 6.81
CA LYS A 57 7.48 10.95 6.75
C LYS A 57 6.26 11.20 7.64
N GLU A 58 6.25 12.32 8.35
CA GLU A 58 5.05 12.77 9.06
C GLU A 58 3.94 13.17 8.07
N LYS A 59 4.29 13.99 7.08
CA LYS A 59 3.37 14.57 6.09
C LYS A 59 3.76 14.15 4.68
N LEU A 60 2.76 13.74 3.91
CA LEU A 60 2.83 13.46 2.48
C LEU A 60 1.44 13.70 1.90
N LYS A 61 1.32 14.66 0.98
CA LYS A 61 0.06 15.02 0.32
C LYS A 61 -0.24 14.03 -0.79
N LEU A 62 -1.53 13.80 -1.03
CA LEU A 62 -1.99 12.89 -2.08
C LEU A 62 -1.58 13.36 -3.49
N SER A 63 -1.41 14.67 -3.69
CA SER A 63 -0.96 15.28 -4.95
C SER A 63 0.53 15.09 -5.23
N GLU A 64 1.34 14.73 -4.23
CA GLU A 64 2.77 14.46 -4.42
C GLU A 64 2.93 13.09 -5.09
N ARG A 65 3.41 13.08 -6.34
CA ARG A 65 3.63 11.86 -7.13
C ARG A 65 5.09 11.36 -7.09
N SER A 66 6.04 12.26 -6.85
CA SER A 66 7.43 11.90 -6.52
C SER A 66 7.59 11.77 -5.01
N TYR A 67 8.36 10.76 -4.58
CA TYR A 67 8.78 10.55 -3.20
C TYR A 67 10.26 10.92 -3.08
N LYS A 68 10.53 12.01 -2.36
CA LYS A 68 11.89 12.42 -1.97
C LYS A 68 12.13 12.17 -0.50
N CYS A 69 13.15 11.40 -0.13
CA CYS A 69 13.51 11.16 1.26
C CYS A 69 14.49 12.22 1.77
N GLU A 70 14.16 12.89 2.87
CA GLU A 70 15.04 13.88 3.52
C GLU A 70 16.19 13.23 4.31
N CYS A 71 16.05 11.96 4.69
CA CYS A 71 17.06 11.24 5.46
C CYS A 71 18.19 10.67 4.57
N CYS A 72 17.86 10.06 3.43
CA CYS A 72 18.84 9.36 2.58
C CYS A 72 18.91 9.86 1.13
N GLY A 73 18.17 10.92 0.79
CA GLY A 73 18.21 11.59 -0.51
C GLY A 73 17.61 10.84 -1.70
N ILE A 74 17.00 9.66 -1.52
CA ILE A 74 16.37 8.94 -2.64
C ILE A 74 15.20 9.75 -3.19
N GLU A 75 15.08 9.81 -4.52
CA GLU A 75 13.95 10.38 -5.23
C GLU A 75 13.41 9.38 -6.26
N ILE A 76 12.19 8.89 -6.07
CA ILE A 76 11.54 7.88 -6.91
C ILE A 76 10.03 8.12 -6.99
N ASP A 77 9.32 7.47 -7.92
CA ASP A 77 7.85 7.51 -7.91
C ASP A 77 7.28 7.00 -6.57
N ARG A 78 6.28 7.70 -6.05
CA ARG A 78 5.68 7.40 -4.73
C ARG A 78 5.00 6.05 -4.69
N ASP A 79 4.31 5.67 -5.76
CA ASP A 79 3.59 4.40 -5.80
C ASP A 79 4.60 3.24 -5.98
N TYR A 80 5.71 3.47 -6.69
CA TYR A 80 6.85 2.54 -6.72
C TYR A 80 7.50 2.37 -5.34
N ASN A 81 7.76 3.46 -4.61
CA ASN A 81 8.25 3.41 -3.23
C ASN A 81 7.30 2.58 -2.33
N ALA A 82 5.99 2.82 -2.44
CA ALA A 82 5.00 2.08 -1.68
C ALA A 82 4.99 0.58 -2.03
N ALA A 83 5.12 0.22 -3.31
CA ALA A 83 5.18 -1.17 -3.76
C ALA A 83 6.39 -1.91 -3.18
N LEU A 84 7.56 -1.26 -3.14
CA LEU A 84 8.76 -1.82 -2.51
C LEU A 84 8.55 -2.08 -1.02
N ASN A 85 7.93 -1.14 -0.29
CA ASN A 85 7.63 -1.33 1.12
C ASN A 85 6.62 -2.45 1.38
N ILE A 86 5.57 -2.57 0.55
CA ILE A 86 4.59 -3.67 0.63
C ILE A 86 5.27 -5.02 0.41
N LYS A 87 6.16 -5.11 -0.59
CA LYS A 87 6.95 -6.31 -0.87
C LYS A 87 7.83 -6.69 0.33
N ASN A 88 8.50 -5.72 0.95
CA ASN A 88 9.40 -5.96 2.07
C ASN A 88 8.66 -6.46 3.32
N ILE A 89 7.52 -5.85 3.69
CA ILE A 89 6.66 -6.37 4.77
C ILE A 89 6.15 -7.77 4.43
N GLY A 90 5.69 -7.99 3.19
CA GLY A 90 5.18 -9.29 2.76
C GLY A 90 6.24 -10.40 2.87
N LYS A 91 7.50 -10.10 2.56
CA LYS A 91 8.63 -11.02 2.80
C LYS A 91 8.84 -11.29 4.28
N ALA A 92 8.89 -10.25 5.11
CA ALA A 92 9.07 -10.41 6.55
C ALA A 92 7.95 -11.24 7.21
N MET A 93 6.73 -11.20 6.67
CA MET A 93 5.61 -12.04 7.13
C MET A 93 5.73 -13.52 6.72
N LEU A 94 6.52 -13.84 5.70
CA LEU A 94 6.74 -15.19 5.19
C LEU A 94 7.96 -15.89 5.80
N GLU A 95 8.90 -15.14 6.36
CA GLU A 95 10.15 -15.64 6.94
C GLU A 95 10.00 -16.17 8.39
N TYR A 96 8.77 -16.47 8.83
CA TYR A 96 8.46 -17.08 10.14
C TYR A 96 8.17 -18.57 10.04
#